data_AF-U6RRJ1-F1
#
_entry.id   AF-U6RRJ1-F1
#
_cell.length_a   1.000
_cell.length_b   1.000
_cell.length_c   1.000
_cell.angle_alpha   90.00
_cell.angle_beta   90.00
_cell.angle_gamma   90.00
#
_symmetry.space_group_name_H-M   'P 1'
#
loop_
_entity.id
_entity.type
_entity.pdbx_description
1 polymer ?
#
loop_
_entity_poly.entity_id
_entity_poly.type
_entity_poly.pdbx_seq_one_letter_code
_entity_poly.pdbx_strand_id
1 'polypeptide(L)'
;MGHHQLDSLDEQILKLIADNARIPFLEVARACNVSGAAIHQRIQKLTNLGILKGSEYVIDPEKIGYETCAYIGLYLKDPEQFDSVTEALKKIPEVVECHFTTGQYDMFIKIYAKNNHHLLSIIHDKLQPLGLARSETIISFNEAIKRQMPILNLADED
;
A
#
# COMPACT_ATOMS: atom_id res chain seq x y z
N MET A 1 -7.63 -17.07 -5.11
CA MET A 1 -7.19 -15.85 -5.80
C MET A 1 -7.82 -15.87 -7.19
N GLY A 2 -8.77 -14.97 -7.46
CA GLY A 2 -9.33 -14.85 -8.81
C GLY A 2 -8.33 -14.09 -9.68
N HIS A 3 -7.60 -14.79 -10.55
CA HIS A 3 -6.97 -14.12 -11.68
C HIS A 3 -8.12 -13.68 -12.59
N HIS A 4 -8.56 -12.43 -12.45
CA HIS A 4 -9.40 -11.84 -13.47
C HIS A 4 -8.53 -11.64 -14.70
N GLN A 5 -8.84 -12.35 -15.78
CA GLN A 5 -8.13 -12.18 -17.03
C GLN A 5 -8.39 -10.75 -17.52
N LEU A 6 -7.38 -9.91 -17.37
CA LEU A 6 -7.35 -8.58 -17.94
C LEU A 6 -7.21 -8.75 -19.45
N ASP A 7 -8.00 -8.02 -20.22
CA ASP A 7 -7.75 -7.91 -21.65
C ASP A 7 -6.75 -6.79 -21.93
N SER A 8 -6.21 -6.75 -23.15
CA SER A 8 -5.21 -5.77 -23.56
C SER A 8 -5.69 -4.31 -23.40
N LEU A 9 -7.00 -4.07 -23.50
CA LEU A 9 -7.57 -2.75 -23.24
C LEU A 9 -7.53 -2.40 -21.75
N ASP A 10 -7.91 -3.33 -20.87
CA ASP A 10 -7.85 -3.13 -19.42
C ASP A 10 -6.39 -2.85 -18.98
N GLU A 11 -5.40 -3.56 -19.53
CA GLU A 11 -3.96 -3.34 -19.27
C GLU A 11 -3.47 -1.97 -19.74
N GLN A 12 -3.84 -1.55 -20.96
CA GLN A 12 -3.49 -0.23 -21.48
C GLN A 12 -4.09 0.88 -20.61
N ILE A 13 -5.34 0.73 -20.19
CA ILE A 13 -6.00 1.69 -19.29
C ILE A 13 -5.23 1.77 -17.97
N LEU A 14 -4.94 0.63 -17.35
CA LEU A 14 -4.21 0.56 -16.07
C LEU A 14 -2.83 1.21 -16.20
N LYS A 15 -2.11 0.98 -17.29
CA LYS A 15 -0.80 1.59 -17.54
C LYS A 15 -0.89 3.12 -17.61
N LEU A 16 -1.87 3.66 -18.33
CA LEU A 16 -2.05 5.10 -18.49
C LEU A 16 -2.43 5.79 -17.16
N ILE A 17 -3.38 5.20 -16.41
CA ILE A 17 -3.84 5.80 -15.15
C ILE A 17 -2.87 5.58 -13.98
N ALA A 18 -2.05 4.51 -14.02
CA ALA A 18 -1.00 4.29 -13.04
C ALA A 18 0.15 5.30 -13.17
N ASP A 19 0.45 5.73 -14.39
CA ASP A 19 1.44 6.78 -14.66
C ASP A 19 0.90 8.17 -14.29
N ASN A 20 -0.35 8.46 -14.65
CA ASN A 20 -1.01 9.72 -14.30
C ASN A 20 -2.46 9.50 -13.87
N ALA A 21 -2.70 9.41 -12.56
CA ALA A 21 -4.04 9.22 -12.01
C ALA A 21 -5.03 10.38 -12.31
N ARG A 22 -4.54 11.53 -12.78
CA ARG A 22 -5.36 12.69 -13.15
C ARG A 22 -5.62 12.80 -14.65
N ILE A 23 -5.17 11.83 -15.46
CA ILE A 23 -5.41 11.83 -16.90
C ILE A 23 -6.92 11.87 -17.20
N PRO A 24 -7.41 12.82 -18.03
CA PRO A 24 -8.81 12.84 -18.41
C PRO A 24 -9.19 11.55 -19.14
N PHE A 25 -10.31 10.93 -18.78
CA PHE A 25 -10.77 9.69 -19.44
C PHE A 25 -10.98 9.86 -20.94
N LEU A 26 -11.23 11.08 -21.42
CA LEU A 26 -11.28 11.37 -22.85
C LEU A 26 -9.91 11.18 -23.53
N GLU A 27 -8.81 11.50 -22.85
CA GLU A 27 -7.46 11.28 -23.37
C GLU A 27 -7.09 9.80 -23.32
N VAL A 28 -7.47 9.09 -22.25
CA VAL A 28 -7.36 7.63 -22.18
C VAL A 28 -8.11 6.98 -23.34
N ALA A 29 -9.35 7.43 -23.61
CA ALA A 29 -10.16 6.91 -24.71
C ALA A 29 -9.49 7.11 -26.07
N ARG A 30 -8.90 8.29 -26.31
CA ARG A 30 -8.13 8.57 -27.52
C ARG A 30 -6.89 7.69 -27.63
N ALA A 31 -6.13 7.52 -26.55
CA ALA A 31 -4.92 6.70 -26.53
C ALA A 31 -5.22 5.22 -26.77
N CYS A 32 -6.34 4.73 -26.24
CA CYS A 32 -6.81 3.35 -26.40
C CYS A 32 -7.66 3.12 -27.67
N ASN A 33 -7.89 4.16 -28.49
CA ASN A 33 -8.74 4.11 -29.69
C ASN A 33 -10.17 3.55 -29.44
N VAL A 34 -10.80 3.99 -28.36
CA VAL A 34 -12.17 3.59 -27.97
C VAL A 34 -13.02 4.81 -27.58
N SER A 35 -14.32 4.61 -27.35
CA SER A 35 -15.20 5.68 -26.89
C SER A 35 -14.98 5.99 -25.41
N GLY A 36 -15.29 7.23 -24.99
CA GLY A 36 -15.25 7.60 -23.57
C GLY A 36 -16.20 6.76 -22.71
N ALA A 37 -17.35 6.36 -23.26
CA ALA A 37 -18.30 5.46 -22.59
C ALA A 37 -17.68 4.06 -22.33
N ALA A 38 -16.89 3.53 -23.27
CA ALA A 38 -16.18 2.27 -23.09
C ALA A 38 -15.14 2.36 -21.96
N ILE A 39 -14.36 3.45 -21.88
CA ILE A 39 -13.42 3.68 -20.78
C ILE A 39 -14.13 3.74 -19.43
N HIS A 40 -15.23 4.49 -19.34
CA HIS A 40 -16.02 4.56 -18.10
C HIS A 40 -16.50 3.18 -17.64
N GLN A 41 -17.00 2.36 -18.56
CA GLN A 41 -17.41 0.99 -18.26
C GLN A 41 -16.24 0.12 -17.79
N ARG A 42 -15.07 0.23 -18.42
CA ARG A 42 -13.86 -0.52 -18.01
C ARG A 42 -13.37 -0.09 -16.62
N ILE A 43 -13.27 1.21 -16.33
CA ILE A 43 -12.87 1.71 -15.01
C ILE A 43 -13.85 1.23 -13.93
N GLN A 44 -15.15 1.30 -14.18
CA GLN A 44 -16.16 0.81 -13.23
C GLN A 44 -16.02 -0.70 -13.01
N LYS A 45 -15.82 -1.49 -14.08
CA LYS A 45 -15.55 -2.93 -14.00
C LYS A 45 -14.31 -3.20 -13.13
N LEU A 46 -13.17 -2.57 -13.43
CA LEU A 46 -11.92 -2.75 -12.69
C LEU A 46 -12.04 -2.36 -11.21
N THR A 47 -12.83 -1.32 -10.92
CA THR A 47 -13.13 -0.88 -9.55
C THR A 47 -14.00 -1.91 -8.82
N ASN A 48 -15.08 -2.40 -9.46
CA ASN A 48 -15.97 -3.42 -8.88
C ASN A 48 -15.25 -4.75 -8.64
N LEU A 49 -14.27 -5.09 -9.46
CA LEU A 49 -13.41 -6.26 -9.28
C LEU A 49 -12.34 -6.07 -8.19
N GLY A 50 -12.21 -4.86 -7.63
CA GLY A 50 -11.19 -4.54 -6.62
C GLY A 50 -9.75 -4.46 -7.15
N ILE A 51 -9.59 -4.48 -8.48
CA ILE A 51 -8.29 -4.32 -9.16
C ILE A 51 -7.85 -2.86 -9.03
N LEU A 52 -8.75 -1.94 -9.38
CA LEU A 52 -8.57 -0.52 -9.10
C LEU A 52 -9.12 -0.22 -7.71
N LYS A 53 -8.23 -0.05 -6.72
CA LYS A 53 -8.63 0.23 -5.33
C LYS A 53 -8.94 1.71 -5.07
N GLY A 54 -8.47 2.61 -5.94
CA GLY A 54 -8.66 4.03 -5.81
C GLY A 54 -7.54 4.82 -6.47
N SER A 55 -7.51 6.12 -6.19
CA SER A 55 -6.42 7.03 -6.54
C SER A 55 -5.94 7.72 -5.27
N GLU A 56 -4.64 7.95 -5.15
CA GLU A 56 -4.05 8.62 -3.99
C GLU A 56 -3.05 9.68 -4.42
N TYR A 57 -2.91 10.72 -3.60
CA TYR A 57 -1.80 11.65 -3.70
C TYR A 57 -0.63 11.10 -2.88
N VAL A 58 0.54 11.01 -3.50
CA VAL A 58 1.77 10.62 -2.81
C VAL A 58 2.30 11.83 -2.06
N ILE A 59 2.34 11.73 -0.73
CA ILE A 59 2.85 12.78 0.15
C ILE A 59 4.27 12.41 0.55
N ASP A 60 5.19 13.36 0.44
CA ASP A 60 6.55 13.25 0.97
C ASP A 60 6.50 13.40 2.51
N PRO A 61 6.78 12.34 3.29
CA PRO A 61 6.69 12.38 4.75
C PRO A 61 7.66 13.38 5.38
N GLU A 62 8.88 13.53 4.83
CA GLU A 62 9.88 14.43 5.39
C GLU A 62 9.43 15.89 5.27
N LYS A 63 8.79 16.25 4.15
CA LYS A 63 8.29 17.62 3.91
C LYS A 63 7.14 18.03 4.82
N ILE A 64 6.49 17.06 5.47
CA ILE A 64 5.43 17.32 6.46
C ILE A 64 5.88 17.01 7.90
N GLY A 65 7.19 16.84 8.12
CA GLY A 65 7.79 16.74 9.45
C GLY A 65 7.89 15.32 10.03
N TYR A 66 7.78 14.29 9.20
CA TYR A 66 8.06 12.91 9.57
C TYR A 66 9.48 12.52 9.14
N GLU A 67 10.45 12.75 10.04
CA GLU A 67 11.88 12.59 9.75
C GLU A 67 12.41 11.16 10.03
N THR A 68 11.57 10.26 10.53
CA THR A 68 12.01 8.90 10.90
C THR A 68 11.06 7.86 10.32
N CYS A 69 11.55 7.11 9.33
CA CYS A 69 10.89 5.90 8.86
C CYS A 69 11.46 4.70 9.60
N ALA A 70 10.61 3.83 10.13
CA ALA A 70 11.05 2.58 10.74
C ALA A 70 10.17 1.41 10.29
N TYR A 71 10.82 0.26 10.16
CA TYR A 71 10.18 -1.03 10.00
C TYR A 71 10.22 -1.75 11.33
N ILE A 72 9.10 -2.32 11.77
CA ILE A 72 9.03 -3.02 13.04
C ILE A 72 8.48 -4.43 12.83
N GLY A 73 9.28 -5.42 13.20
CA GLY A 73 8.82 -6.79 13.38
C GLY A 73 8.15 -6.94 14.75
N LEU A 74 6.89 -7.36 14.77
CA LEU A 74 6.11 -7.57 15.99
C LEU A 74 5.98 -9.08 16.25
N TYR A 75 6.22 -9.46 17.50
CA TYR A 75 5.97 -10.81 18.00
C TYR A 75 4.74 -10.76 18.89
N LEU A 76 3.71 -11.49 18.51
CA LEU A 76 2.50 -11.63 19.31
C LEU A 76 2.75 -12.60 20.46
N LYS A 77 2.15 -12.35 21.63
CA LYS A 77 2.14 -13.35 22.72
C LYS A 77 1.30 -14.56 22.36
N ASP A 78 0.22 -14.31 21.62
CA ASP A 78 -0.73 -15.29 21.16
C ASP A 78 -1.06 -15.01 19.68
N PRO A 79 -0.69 -15.89 18.74
CA PRO A 79 -0.96 -15.73 17.32
C PRO A 79 -2.46 -15.56 16.98
N GLU A 80 -3.38 -16.06 17.82
CA GLU A 80 -4.83 -15.91 17.59
C GLU A 80 -5.30 -14.46 17.73
N GLN A 81 -4.49 -13.58 18.35
CA GLN A 81 -4.83 -12.17 18.54
C GLN A 81 -4.64 -11.32 17.28
N PHE A 82 -4.16 -11.89 16.17
CA PHE A 82 -3.82 -11.19 14.93
C PHE A 82 -4.87 -10.17 14.48
N ASP A 83 -6.15 -10.57 14.37
CA ASP A 83 -7.20 -9.68 13.88
C ASP A 83 -7.41 -8.50 14.83
N SER A 84 -7.40 -8.76 16.14
CA SER A 84 -7.59 -7.70 17.14
C SER A 84 -6.42 -6.72 17.19
N VAL A 85 -5.19 -7.21 17.06
CA VAL A 85 -3.98 -6.39 16.96
C VAL A 85 -3.99 -5.58 15.67
N THR A 86 -4.39 -6.19 14.55
CA THR A 86 -4.53 -5.49 13.26
C THR A 86 -5.54 -4.33 13.35
N GLU A 87 -6.71 -4.56 13.96
CA GLU A 87 -7.70 -3.50 14.16
C GLU A 87 -7.22 -2.40 15.12
N ALA A 88 -6.34 -2.72 16.07
CA ALA A 88 -5.71 -1.73 16.93
C ALA A 88 -4.62 -0.94 16.19
N LEU A 89 -3.78 -1.60 15.38
CA LEU A 89 -2.76 -0.96 14.55
C LEU A 89 -3.37 0.02 13.55
N LYS A 90 -4.53 -0.31 12.95
CA LYS A 90 -5.27 0.61 12.06
C LYS A 90 -5.66 1.93 12.74
N LYS A 91 -5.73 1.98 14.07
CA LYS A 91 -6.04 3.20 14.84
C LYS A 91 -4.80 4.04 15.15
N ILE A 92 -3.60 3.53 14.82
CA ILE A 92 -2.33 4.24 14.99
C ILE A 92 -1.97 4.86 13.63
N PRO A 93 -2.20 6.17 13.41
CA PRO A 93 -2.03 6.79 12.10
C PRO A 93 -0.59 6.76 11.60
N GLU A 94 0.39 6.60 12.50
CA GLU A 94 1.79 6.46 12.13
C GLU A 94 2.10 5.10 11.49
N VAL A 95 1.24 4.08 11.66
CA VAL A 95 1.33 2.78 10.99
C VAL A 95 0.72 2.88 9.61
N VAL A 96 1.58 2.86 8.58
CA VAL A 96 1.18 3.05 7.18
C VAL A 96 1.13 1.75 6.39
N GLU A 97 1.81 0.71 6.86
CA GLU A 97 1.73 -0.64 6.29
C GLU A 97 1.77 -1.68 7.40
N CYS A 98 1.10 -2.81 7.19
CA CYS A 98 1.09 -3.93 8.10
C CYS A 98 0.92 -5.23 7.30
N HIS A 99 1.85 -6.17 7.51
CA HIS A 99 1.94 -7.42 6.76
C HIS A 99 2.00 -8.61 7.71
N PHE A 100 1.38 -9.72 7.32
CA PHE A 100 1.64 -11.03 7.92
C PHE A 100 2.81 -11.67 7.19
N THR A 101 3.76 -12.25 7.92
CA THR A 101 4.98 -12.80 7.31
C THR A 101 5.25 -14.22 7.78
N THR A 102 5.83 -15.04 6.91
CA THR A 102 6.35 -16.37 7.27
C THR A 102 7.70 -16.30 7.99
N GLY A 103 8.27 -15.10 8.15
CA GLY A 103 9.58 -14.86 8.75
C GLY A 103 9.59 -15.03 10.26
N GLN A 104 10.59 -14.44 10.92
CA GLN A 104 10.69 -14.55 12.38
C GLN A 104 9.61 -13.78 13.12
N TYR A 105 8.96 -12.82 12.48
CA TYR A 105 7.95 -11.94 13.07
C TYR A 105 6.55 -12.40 12.65
N ASP A 106 5.60 -12.36 13.58
CA ASP A 106 4.19 -12.64 13.26
C ASP A 106 3.62 -11.52 12.37
N MET A 107 3.99 -10.27 12.65
CA MET A 107 3.60 -9.11 11.87
C MET A 107 4.80 -8.23 11.54
N PHE A 108 4.77 -7.57 10.39
CA PHE A 108 5.80 -6.62 9.96
C PHE A 108 5.14 -5.32 9.52
N ILE A 109 5.46 -4.22 10.22
CA ILE A 109 4.83 -2.92 9.99
C ILE A 109 5.83 -1.88 9.48
N LYS A 110 5.35 -0.92 8.70
CA LYS A 110 6.07 0.31 8.35
C LYS A 110 5.43 1.47 9.09
N ILE A 111 6.25 2.29 9.74
CA ILE A 111 5.80 3.48 10.44
C ILE A 111 6.61 4.72 10.05
N TYR A 112 5.93 5.87 10.08
CA TYR A 112 6.57 7.18 10.02
C TYR A 112 6.39 7.89 11.36
N ALA A 113 7.49 8.33 11.96
CA ALA A 113 7.52 9.14 13.17
C ALA A 113 8.14 10.51 12.88
N LYS A 114 7.88 11.47 13.77
CA LYS A 114 8.37 12.85 13.63
C LYS A 114 9.88 12.93 13.86
N ASN A 115 10.37 12.12 14.79
CA ASN A 115 11.77 11.95 15.14
C ASN A 115 11.90 10.68 15.99
N ASN A 116 13.12 10.35 16.43
CA ASN A 116 13.39 9.17 17.26
C ASN A 116 12.68 9.17 18.62
N HIS A 117 12.40 10.34 19.21
CA HIS A 117 11.65 10.42 20.47
C HIS A 117 10.18 10.08 20.25
N HIS A 118 9.57 10.62 19.18
CA HIS A 118 8.21 10.25 18.80
C HIS A 118 8.10 8.76 18.47
N LEU A 119 9.10 8.19 17.78
CA LEU A 119 9.19 6.76 17.52
C LEU A 119 9.16 5.94 18.82
N LEU A 120 9.97 6.31 19.80
CA LEU A 120 10.00 5.65 21.10
C LEU A 120 8.63 5.71 21.80
N SER A 121 7.97 6.88 21.79
CA SER A 121 6.61 7.03 22.32
C SER A 121 5.59 6.15 21.59
N ILE A 122 5.65 6.02 20.27
CA ILE A 122 4.76 5.11 19.53
C ILE A 122 4.98 3.67 20.00
N ILE A 123 6.23 3.22 20.10
CA ILE A 123 6.57 1.86 20.53
C ILE A 123 6.06 1.59 21.94
N HIS A 124 6.37 2.47 22.89
CA HIS A 124 6.03 2.27 24.30
C HIS A 124 4.55 2.51 24.60
N ASP A 125 3.97 3.59 24.08
CA ASP A 125 2.64 4.04 24.49
C ASP A 125 1.52 3.49 23.59
N LYS A 126 1.84 3.05 22.37
CA LYS A 126 0.84 2.55 21.41
C LYS A 126 1.02 1.08 21.03
N LEU A 127 2.26 0.61 20.82
CA LEU A 127 2.51 -0.78 20.41
C LEU A 127 2.58 -1.76 21.59
N GLN A 128 3.32 -1.45 22.66
CA GLN A 128 3.41 -2.35 23.82
C GLN A 128 2.05 -2.69 24.47
N PRO A 129 1.08 -1.77 24.59
CA PRO A 129 -0.25 -2.08 25.12
C PRO A 129 -1.04 -3.10 24.30
N LEU A 130 -0.64 -3.38 23.06
CA LEU A 130 -1.24 -4.43 22.22
C LEU A 130 -0.86 -5.85 22.69
N GLY A 131 -0.12 -5.98 23.79
CA GLY A 131 0.20 -7.28 24.38
C GLY A 131 1.30 -8.01 23.61
N LEU A 132 2.20 -7.30 22.93
CA LEU A 132 3.31 -7.88 22.20
C LEU A 132 4.29 -8.60 23.13
N ALA A 133 4.87 -9.71 22.68
CA ALA A 133 5.92 -10.42 23.41
C ALA A 133 7.26 -9.68 23.32
N ARG A 134 7.58 -9.19 22.12
CA ARG A 134 8.74 -8.34 21.83
C ARG A 134 8.52 -7.62 20.49
N SER A 135 9.37 -6.64 20.20
CA SER A 135 9.41 -5.95 18.91
C SER A 135 10.85 -5.72 18.49
N GLU A 136 11.15 -5.85 17.19
CA GLU A 136 12.44 -5.51 16.61
C GLU A 136 12.26 -4.34 15.65
N THR A 137 13.03 -3.26 15.84
CA THR A 137 12.89 -2.02 15.06
C THR A 137 14.12 -1.79 14.20
N ILE A 138 13.89 -1.52 12.91
CA ILE A 138 14.91 -1.20 11.91
C ILE A 138 14.61 0.20 11.37
N ILE A 139 15.50 1.15 11.60
CA ILE A 139 15.35 2.52 11.08
C ILE A 139 15.81 2.55 9.63
N SER A 140 14.96 3.09 8.75
CA SER A 140 15.30 3.38 7.36
C SER A 140 15.89 4.78 7.26
N PHE A 141 17.11 4.89 6.75
CA PHE A 141 17.76 6.18 6.54
C PHE A 141 17.33 6.89 5.25
N ASN A 142 16.99 6.12 4.21
CA ASN A 142 16.60 6.68 2.93
C ASN A 142 15.79 5.65 2.12
N GLU A 143 14.67 6.09 1.55
CA GLU A 143 13.89 5.31 0.58
C GLU A 143 14.46 5.52 -0.83
N ALA A 144 15.38 4.65 -1.24
CA ALA A 144 16.08 4.80 -2.52
C ALA A 144 15.15 4.64 -3.75
N ILE A 145 14.09 3.83 -3.63
CA ILE A 145 13.16 3.53 -4.72
C ILE A 145 11.76 3.36 -4.15
N LYS A 146 10.79 4.10 -4.71
CA LYS A 146 9.36 3.88 -4.55
C LYS A 146 8.68 4.11 -5.89
N ARG A 147 7.95 3.10 -6.38
CA ARG A 147 7.26 3.12 -7.67
C ARG A 147 6.01 2.26 -7.61
N GLN A 148 5.06 2.55 -8.49
CA GLN A 148 3.86 1.74 -8.67
C GLN A 148 4.21 0.36 -9.26
N MET A 149 3.30 -0.60 -9.08
CA MET A 149 3.41 -1.93 -9.69
C MET A 149 3.48 -1.85 -11.22
N PRO A 150 4.42 -2.57 -11.85
CA PRO A 150 4.49 -2.63 -13.30
C PRO A 150 3.27 -3.38 -13.84
N ILE A 151 2.57 -2.76 -14.78
CA ILE A 151 1.51 -3.41 -15.57
C ILE A 151 2.20 -4.03 -16.80
N LEU A 152 2.47 -5.33 -16.73
CA LEU A 152 3.00 -6.11 -17.85
C LEU A 152 1.82 -6.55 -18.73
N ASN A 153 2.05 -6.61 -20.05
CA ASN A 153 1.07 -7.24 -20.95
C ASN A 153 1.08 -8.74 -20.65
N LEU A 154 0.03 -9.27 -20.03
CA LEU A 154 -0.10 -10.70 -19.77
C LEU A 154 -0.32 -11.50 -21.08
N ALA A 155 -0.56 -10.79 -22.19
CA ALA A 155 -0.69 -11.36 -23.53
C ALA A 155 0.66 -11.62 -24.25
N ASP A 156 1.79 -11.13 -23.70
CA ASP A 156 3.13 -11.31 -24.30
C ASP A 156 3.92 -12.48 -23.67
N GLU A 157 3.30 -13.27 -22.79
CA GLU A 157 3.92 -14.44 -22.13
C GLU A 157 3.54 -15.81 -22.74
N ASP A 158 2.77 -15.84 -23.84
CA ASP A 158 2.45 -17.05 -24.62
C ASP A 158 3.31 -17.19 -25.89
#